data_AF-A0A920NDE8-F1
#
_entry.id   AF-A0A920NDE8-F1
#
_cell.length_a   1.000
_cell.length_b   1.000
_cell.length_c   1.000
_cell.angle_alpha   90.00
_cell.angle_beta   90.00
_cell.angle_gamma   90.00
#
_symmetry.space_group_name_H-M   'P 1'
#
loop_
_entity.id
_entity.type
_entity.pdbx_description
1 polymer ?
#
loop_
_entity_poly.entity_id
_entity_poly.type
_entity_poly.pdbx_seq_one_letter_code
_entity_poly.pdbx_strand_id
1 'polypeptide(L)'
;MLDKIFPKIHTEGYKFLLIFIAATIVLYFIHGFLGFVGFVLSIWVYYFFRDPDRVSIDDDNYLTSPADGLVLQVLETNGPKELELENKKFTKISIFMNVLTAILTEPLCRKNFTNCLQTWKIF
;
A
#
# COMPACT_ATOMS: atom_id res chain seq x y z
N MET A 1 -16.84 -3.54 -16.15
CA MET A 1 -17.54 -4.39 -15.15
C MET A 1 -16.72 -5.61 -14.75
N LEU A 2 -16.02 -6.26 -15.70
CA LEU A 2 -15.10 -7.38 -15.41
C LEU A 2 -13.89 -6.96 -14.55
N ASP A 3 -13.45 -5.70 -14.64
CA ASP A 3 -12.30 -5.18 -13.88
C ASP A 3 -12.56 -5.14 -12.36
N LYS A 4 -13.84 -5.12 -11.94
CA LYS A 4 -14.23 -5.19 -10.53
C LYS A 4 -14.21 -6.62 -9.98
N ILE A 5 -14.33 -7.61 -10.87
CA ILE A 5 -14.36 -9.05 -10.53
C ILE A 5 -12.97 -9.67 -10.66
N PHE A 6 -12.18 -9.25 -11.66
CA PHE A 6 -10.78 -9.65 -11.86
C PHE A 6 -9.85 -8.45 -11.72
N PRO A 7 -9.59 -8.05 -10.48
CA PRO A 7 -8.69 -6.94 -10.19
C PRO A 7 -7.26 -7.33 -10.52
N LYS A 8 -6.45 -6.33 -10.89
CA LYS A 8 -5.06 -6.54 -11.28
C LYS A 8 -4.27 -7.05 -10.08
N ILE A 9 -3.35 -7.99 -10.33
CA ILE A 9 -2.42 -8.47 -9.32
C ILE A 9 -1.17 -7.58 -9.37
N HIS A 10 -0.60 -7.27 -8.22
CA HIS A 10 0.75 -6.71 -8.16
C HIS A 10 1.75 -7.62 -8.89
N THR A 11 2.76 -7.04 -9.53
CA THR A 11 3.79 -7.76 -10.28
C THR A 11 4.47 -8.87 -9.47
N GLU A 12 4.67 -8.65 -8.17
CA GLU A 12 5.26 -9.65 -7.28
C GLU A 12 4.29 -10.80 -6.94
N GLY A 13 2.98 -10.54 -6.93
CA GLY A 13 1.96 -11.53 -6.65
C GLY A 13 1.87 -12.65 -7.68
N TYR A 14 2.21 -12.37 -8.95
CA TYR A 14 2.23 -13.39 -10.01
C TYR A 14 3.24 -14.51 -9.73
N LYS A 15 4.39 -14.20 -9.11
CA LYS A 15 5.41 -15.21 -8.78
C LYS A 15 4.89 -16.18 -7.73
N PHE A 16 4.28 -15.66 -6.66
CA PHE A 16 3.68 -16.47 -5.61
C PHE A 16 2.50 -17.30 -6.13
N LEU A 17 1.63 -16.70 -6.94
CA LEU A 17 0.49 -17.39 -7.53
C LEU A 17 0.93 -18.59 -8.39
N LEU A 18 1.97 -18.43 -9.21
CA LEU A 18 2.49 -19.51 -10.06
C LEU A 18 3.04 -20.68 -9.25
N ILE A 19 3.76 -20.40 -8.16
CA ILE A 19 4.27 -21.43 -7.25
C ILE A 19 3.12 -22.20 -6.59
N PHE A 20 2.09 -21.50 -6.12
CA PHE A 20 0.92 -22.12 -5.49
C PHE A 20 0.09 -22.96 -6.46
N ILE A 21 -0.07 -22.51 -7.71
CA ILE A 21 -0.74 -23.30 -8.75
C ILE A 21 0.06 -24.57 -9.05
N ALA A 22 1.38 -24.47 -9.23
CA ALA A 22 2.23 -25.63 -9.46
C ALA A 22 2.18 -26.63 -8.29
N ALA A 23 2.26 -26.13 -7.05
CA ALA A 23 2.10 -26.95 -5.85
C ALA A 23 0.74 -27.64 -5.82
N THR A 24 -0.34 -26.92 -6.12
CA THR A 24 -1.71 -27.46 -6.14
C THR A 24 -1.85 -28.63 -7.13
N ILE A 25 -1.25 -28.51 -8.32
CA ILE A 25 -1.25 -29.57 -9.33
C ILE A 25 -0.53 -30.81 -8.78
N VAL A 26 0.66 -30.63 -8.19
CA VAL A 26 1.43 -31.74 -7.58
C VAL A 26 0.64 -32.40 -6.45
N LEU A 27 0.02 -31.61 -5.57
CA LEU A 27 -0.80 -32.11 -4.46
C LEU A 27 -2.04 -32.89 -4.96
N TYR A 28 -2.64 -32.44 -6.07
CA TYR A 28 -3.78 -33.11 -6.67
C TYR A 28 -3.43 -34.51 -7.17
N PHE A 29 -2.24 -34.72 -7.75
CA PHE A 29 -1.75 -36.04 -8.16
C PHE A 29 -1.48 -36.99 -6.98
N ILE A 30 -1.18 -36.46 -5.80
CA ILE A 30 -0.96 -37.27 -4.60
C ILE A 30 -2.31 -37.67 -3.98
N HIS A 31 -3.20 -36.70 -3.76
CA HIS A 31 -4.50 -36.96 -3.15
C HIS A 31 -5.50 -35.85 -3.49
N GLY A 32 -6.68 -36.22 -4.02
CA GLY A 32 -7.69 -35.26 -4.50
C GLY A 32 -8.15 -34.25 -3.44
N PHE A 33 -8.26 -34.67 -2.17
CA PHE A 33 -8.59 -33.76 -1.06
C PHE A 33 -7.49 -32.71 -0.81
N LEU A 34 -6.21 -33.08 -0.88
CA LEU A 34 -5.09 -32.15 -0.70
C LEU A 34 -5.01 -31.16 -1.87
N GLY A 35 -5.29 -31.63 -3.09
CA GLY A 35 -5.41 -30.76 -4.26
C GLY A 35 -6.56 -29.76 -4.13
N PHE A 36 -7.71 -30.15 -3.57
CA PHE A 36 -8.81 -29.22 -3.30
C PHE A 36 -8.41 -28.12 -2.29
N VAL A 37 -7.72 -28.49 -1.21
CA VAL A 37 -7.19 -27.50 -0.25
C VAL A 37 -6.18 -26.57 -0.92
N GLY A 38 -5.26 -27.10 -1.74
CA GLY A 38 -4.31 -26.29 -2.52
C GLY A 38 -5.00 -25.32 -3.48
N PHE A 39 -6.11 -25.74 -4.11
CA PHE A 39 -6.89 -24.90 -5.01
C PHE A 39 -7.52 -23.71 -4.28
N VAL A 40 -8.13 -23.96 -3.10
CA VAL A 40 -8.68 -22.88 -2.25
C VAL A 40 -7.56 -21.91 -1.83
N LEU A 41 -6.38 -22.42 -1.46
CA LEU A 41 -5.24 -21.58 -1.12
C LEU A 41 -4.74 -20.75 -2.30
N SER A 42 -4.71 -21.31 -3.52
CA SER A 42 -4.31 -20.56 -4.72
C SER A 42 -5.27 -19.40 -5.01
N ILE A 43 -6.57 -19.61 -4.79
CA ILE A 43 -7.57 -18.53 -4.87
C ILE A 43 -7.31 -17.47 -3.80
N TRP A 44 -7.04 -17.89 -2.56
CA TRP A 44 -6.75 -16.95 -1.47
C TRP A 44 -5.51 -16.09 -1.75
N VAL A 45 -4.44 -16.69 -2.28
CA VAL A 45 -3.22 -15.98 -2.72
C VAL A 45 -3.54 -14.97 -3.84
N TYR A 46 -4.36 -15.35 -4.82
CA TYR A 46 -4.81 -14.43 -5.87
C TYR A 46 -5.49 -13.19 -5.30
N TYR A 47 -6.42 -13.37 -4.33
CA TYR A 47 -7.12 -12.24 -3.70
C TYR A 47 -6.24 -11.44 -2.74
N PHE A 48 -5.23 -12.05 -2.12
CA PHE A 48 -4.31 -11.37 -1.21
C PHE A 48 -3.40 -10.38 -1.93
N PHE A 49 -2.86 -10.76 -3.10
CA PHE A 49 -1.98 -9.90 -3.91
C PHE A 49 -2.71 -8.97 -4.88
N ARG A 50 -4.03 -8.83 -4.71
CA ARG A 50 -4.83 -7.89 -5.47
C ARG A 50 -4.35 -6.46 -5.21
N ASP A 51 -4.10 -5.74 -6.30
CA ASP A 51 -3.90 -4.30 -6.29
C ASP A 51 -5.24 -3.60 -6.58
N PRO A 52 -5.86 -2.91 -5.60
CA PRO A 52 -7.04 -2.09 -5.87
C PRO A 52 -6.64 -0.82 -6.64
N ASP A 53 -7.44 -0.43 -7.64
CA ASP A 53 -7.21 0.83 -8.35
C ASP A 53 -7.21 2.01 -7.37
N ARG A 54 -6.07 2.71 -7.26
CA ARG A 54 -5.96 3.95 -6.47
C ARG A 54 -6.13 5.14 -7.39
N VAL A 55 -7.11 5.98 -7.07
CA VAL A 55 -7.31 7.25 -7.77
C VAL A 55 -6.57 8.33 -7.00
N SER A 56 -5.48 8.85 -7.56
CA SER A 56 -4.88 10.10 -7.08
C SER A 56 -5.70 11.27 -7.59
N ILE A 57 -5.95 12.25 -6.72
CA ILE A 57 -6.52 13.53 -7.14
C ILE A 57 -5.44 14.26 -7.94
N ASP A 58 -5.67 14.51 -9.24
CA ASP A 58 -4.75 15.20 -10.15
C ASP A 58 -5.00 16.71 -10.11
N ASP A 59 -4.94 17.29 -8.91
CA ASP A 59 -5.11 18.73 -8.69
C ASP A 59 -4.02 19.24 -7.73
N ASP A 60 -3.24 20.22 -8.19
CA ASP A 60 -2.12 20.81 -7.47
C ASP A 60 -2.54 21.60 -6.21
N ASN A 61 -3.82 21.88 -6.04
CA ASN A 61 -4.35 22.56 -4.85
C ASN A 61 -4.60 21.61 -3.67
N TYR A 62 -4.51 20.30 -3.88
CA TYR A 62 -4.81 19.29 -2.86
C TYR A 62 -3.58 18.49 -2.47
N LEU A 63 -3.32 18.42 -1.16
CA LEU A 63 -2.36 17.49 -0.58
C LEU A 63 -3.09 16.22 -0.17
N THR A 64 -2.69 15.09 -0.74
CA THR A 64 -3.24 13.77 -0.38
C THR A 64 -2.41 13.17 0.75
N SER A 65 -3.08 12.51 1.71
CA SER A 65 -2.37 11.78 2.75
C SER A 65 -1.57 10.62 2.13
N PRO A 66 -0.28 10.48 2.42
CA PRO A 66 0.53 9.38 1.90
C PRO A 66 0.19 8.04 2.57
N ALA A 67 -0.53 8.07 3.69
CA ALA A 67 -0.99 6.88 4.38
C ALA A 67 -2.37 7.05 5.04
N ASP A 68 -3.10 5.96 5.15
CA ASP A 68 -4.34 5.90 5.93
C ASP A 68 -3.99 5.76 7.43
N GLY A 69 -4.57 6.63 8.25
CA GLY A 69 -4.24 6.67 9.68
C GLY A 69 -4.97 7.78 10.43
N LEU A 70 -4.69 7.89 11.73
CA LEU A 70 -5.27 8.92 12.58
C LEU A 70 -4.35 10.14 12.65
N VAL A 71 -4.86 11.33 12.35
CA VAL A 71 -4.08 12.57 12.49
C VAL A 71 -3.89 12.86 13.98
N LEU A 72 -2.63 12.80 14.45
CA LEU A 72 -2.28 13.06 15.83
C LEU A 72 -2.08 14.55 16.10
N GLN A 73 -1.38 15.24 15.19
CA GLN A 73 -0.96 16.62 15.42
C GLN A 73 -0.76 17.38 14.12
N VAL A 74 -1.20 18.63 14.12
CA VAL A 74 -0.93 19.60 13.05
C VAL A 74 -0.29 20.82 13.70
N LEU A 75 0.94 21.15 13.33
CA LEU A 75 1.72 22.24 13.94
C LEU A 75 2.61 22.94 12.93
N GLU A 76 2.85 24.23 13.10
CA GLU A 76 3.85 24.95 12.31
C GLU A 76 5.24 24.82 12.93
N THR A 77 6.20 24.30 12.15
CA THR A 77 7.60 24.16 12.57
C THR A 77 8.52 24.69 11.48
N ASN A 78 9.71 25.12 11.87
CA ASN A 78 10.78 25.35 10.90
C ASN A 78 11.16 24.03 10.22
N GLY A 79 11.60 24.13 8.96
CA GLY A 79 12.05 22.98 8.18
C GLY A 79 13.18 22.21 8.89
N PRO A 80 13.26 20.89 8.69
CA PRO A 80 14.27 20.04 9.29
C PRO A 80 15.62 20.39 8.69
N LYS A 81 16.65 20.34 9.55
CA LYS A 81 18.03 20.63 9.16
C LYS A 81 18.55 19.66 8.10
N GLU A 82 18.07 18.42 8.14
CA GLU A 82 18.49 17.33 7.23
C GLU A 82 18.14 17.58 5.76
N LEU A 83 17.17 18.45 5.48
CA LEU A 83 16.75 18.81 4.12
C LEU A 83 17.14 20.25 3.73
N GLU A 84 17.97 20.93 4.53
CA GLU A 84 18.40 22.32 4.27
C GLU A 84 17.24 23.34 4.17
N LEU A 85 16.10 23.03 4.79
CA LEU A 85 14.87 23.84 4.71
C LEU A 85 14.70 24.84 5.86
N GLU A 86 15.78 25.21 6.54
CA GLU A 86 15.76 25.96 7.81
C GLU A 86 15.11 27.36 7.72
N ASN A 87 15.05 27.95 6.53
CA ASN A 87 14.56 29.31 6.31
C ASN A 87 13.05 29.44 6.02
N LYS A 88 12.30 28.34 6.04
CA LYS A 88 10.85 28.35 5.81
C LYS A 88 10.09 27.67 6.95
N LYS A 89 8.92 28.21 7.27
CA LYS A 89 7.94 27.58 8.16
C LYS A 89 7.10 26.59 7.34
N PHE A 90 6.90 25.40 7.91
CA PHE A 90 6.13 24.31 7.32
C PHE A 90 5.03 23.88 8.27
N THR A 91 3.88 23.50 7.73
CA THR A 91 2.86 22.80 8.49
C THR A 91 3.24 21.33 8.55
N LYS A 92 3.63 20.86 9.74
CA LYS A 92 3.89 19.45 10.03
C LYS A 92 2.60 18.76 10.42
N ILE A 93 2.29 17.67 9.71
CA ILE A 93 1.15 16.81 9.97
C ILE A 93 1.70 15.45 10.41
N SER A 94 1.39 15.05 11.64
CA SER A 94 1.76 13.76 12.21
C SER A 94 0.58 12.80 12.09
N ILE A 95 0.79 11.67 11.42
CA ILE A 95 -0.24 10.65 11.19
C ILE A 95 0.19 9.35 11.87
N PHE A 96 -0.68 8.81 12.72
CA PHE A 96 -0.53 7.49 13.29
C PHE A 96 -1.07 6.44 12.32
N MET A 97 -0.16 5.65 11.76
CA MET A 97 -0.53 4.49 10.95
C MET A 97 -0.65 3.25 11.84
N ASN A 98 -1.74 2.50 11.68
CA ASN A 98 -1.82 1.17 12.26
C ASN A 98 -0.96 0.19 11.44
N VAL A 99 -0.30 -0.78 12.08
CA VAL A 99 0.56 -1.80 11.44
C VAL A 99 -0.16 -2.57 10.35
N LEU A 100 -1.47 -2.80 10.53
CA LEU A 100 -2.30 -3.49 9.55
C LEU A 100 -2.63 -2.65 8.31
N THR A 101 -2.54 -1.32 8.43
CA THR A 101 -2.81 -0.37 7.35
C THR A 101 -1.55 -0.04 6.54
N ALA A 102 -0.37 -0.15 7.17
CA ALA A 102 0.92 0.18 6.56
C ALA A 102 1.25 -0.62 5.30
N ILE A 103 0.85 -1.89 5.24
CA ILE A 103 1.02 -2.76 4.07
C ILE A 103 0.24 -2.25 2.85
N LEU A 104 -0.80 -1.45 3.08
CA LEU A 104 -1.71 -0.98 2.05
C LEU A 104 -1.45 0.48 1.65
N THR A 105 -0.33 1.13 1.95
CA THR A 105 -0.13 2.51 1.48
C THR A 105 1.26 2.77 0.91
N GLU A 106 1.33 2.92 -0.43
CA GLU A 106 2.44 3.58 -1.10
C GLU A 106 2.30 5.10 -0.93
N PRO A 107 3.40 5.83 -0.69
CA PRO A 107 3.33 7.27 -0.53
C PRO A 107 2.93 7.95 -1.86
N LEU A 108 1.66 8.33 -1.96
CA LEU A 108 1.12 9.15 -3.05
C LEU A 108 1.49 10.63 -2.85
N CYS A 109 2.78 10.95 -2.88
CA CYS A 109 3.24 12.34 -2.93
C CYS A 109 3.87 12.62 -4.29
N ARG A 110 3.05 13.08 -5.24
CA ARG A 110 3.51 13.54 -6.55
C ARG A 110 3.47 15.08 -6.58
N LYS A 111 4.67 15.66 -6.52
CA LYS A 111 5.11 16.92 -7.17
C LYS A 111 5.26 18.25 -6.43
N ASN A 112 4.68 18.53 -5.26
CA ASN A 112 4.96 19.83 -4.59
C ASN A 112 5.22 19.70 -3.07
N PHE A 113 6.49 19.39 -2.75
CA PHE A 113 7.04 19.31 -1.39
C PHE A 113 7.33 20.68 -0.75
N THR A 114 6.80 21.78 -1.28
CA THR A 114 7.31 23.11 -0.94
C THR A 114 6.87 23.65 0.42
N ASN A 115 5.79 23.13 1.03
CA ASN A 115 5.21 23.72 2.26
C ASN A 115 4.75 22.72 3.35
N CYS A 116 4.77 21.40 3.12
CA CYS A 116 4.32 20.42 4.11
C CYS A 116 5.41 19.41 4.42
N LEU A 117 5.78 19.30 5.69
CA LEU A 117 6.81 18.39 6.14
C LEU A 117 6.17 17.21 6.87
N GLN A 118 6.12 16.06 6.20
CA GLN A 118 5.53 14.85 6.77
C GLN A 118 6.61 14.03 7.47
N THR A 119 6.45 13.86 8.78
CA THR A 119 7.30 12.98 9.58
C THR A 119 6.47 11.80 10.06
N TRP A 120 6.88 10.59 9.68
CA TRP A 120 6.23 9.34 10.10
C TRP A 120 6.96 8.79 11.31
N LYS A 121 6.22 8.44 12.37
CA LYS A 121 6.80 7.74 13.51
C LYS A 121 6.01 6.46 13.72
N ILE A 122 6.62 5.35 13.30
CA ILE A 122 6.16 4.00 13.64
C ILE A 122 6.51 3.82 15.11
N PHE A 123 5.51 3.63 15.96
CA PHE A 123 5.68 3.19 17.34
C PHE A 123 5.28 1.72 17.45
#